data_AF-A0A8J7QWC0-F1
#
_entry.id   AF-A0A8J7QWC0-F1
#
_cell.length_a   1.000
_cell.length_b   1.000
_cell.length_c   1.000
_cell.angle_alpha   90.00
_cell.angle_beta   90.00
_cell.angle_gamma   90.00
#
_symmetry.space_group_name_H-M   'P 1'
#
loop_
_entity.id
_entity.type
_entity.pdbx_description
1 polymer ?
#
loop_
_entity_poly.entity_id
_entity_poly.type
_entity_poly.pdbx_seq_one_letter_code
_entity_poly.pdbx_strand_id
1 'polypeptide(L)'
;MSQDIDQLKGEKAKLEEMLLELVSKKEEQQKRLDELIPKKDELYKSWSSTRDLQEATRIEMRLTAISREISSAQEERKSLEMKIAGVELSIKSLAKKIQDKENLQRAKWRVEQG
;
A
#
# COMPACT_ATOMS: atom_id res chain seq x y z
N MET A 1 25.10 20.52 7.13
CA MET A 1 24.38 21.14 6.00
C MET A 1 22.93 21.36 6.42
N SER A 2 22.49 22.60 6.61
CA SER A 2 21.07 22.88 6.91
C SER A 2 20.28 22.72 5.62
N GLN A 3 19.45 21.68 5.51
CA GLN A 3 18.48 21.59 4.41
C GLN A 3 17.58 22.81 4.42
N ASP A 4 17.35 23.39 3.24
CA ASP A 4 16.46 24.53 3.07
C ASP A 4 15.00 24.10 3.17
N ILE A 5 14.09 25.02 3.53
CA ILE A 5 12.65 24.70 3.67
C ILE A 5 12.09 24.19 2.34
N ASP A 6 12.52 24.77 1.21
CA ASP A 6 12.08 24.35 -0.11
C ASP A 6 12.56 22.93 -0.47
N GLN A 7 13.75 22.53 0.00
CA GLN A 7 14.23 21.16 -0.16
C GLN A 7 13.35 20.18 0.62
N LEU A 8 13.01 20.50 1.87
CA LEU A 8 12.12 19.68 2.69
C LEU A 8 10.71 19.57 2.10
N LYS A 9 10.18 20.67 1.54
CA LYS A 9 8.89 20.68 0.84
C LYS A 9 8.94 19.81 -0.42
N GLY A 10 10.03 19.88 -1.20
CA GLY A 10 10.26 19.01 -2.35
C GLY A 10 10.36 17.53 -1.99
N GLU A 11 11.07 17.18 -0.92
CA GLU A 11 11.13 15.81 -0.40
C GLU A 11 9.76 15.30 0.06
N LYS A 12 9.00 16.14 0.77
CA LYS A 12 7.63 15.81 1.20
C LYS A 12 6.73 15.51 -0.01
N ALA A 13 6.76 16.35 -1.04
CA ALA A 13 5.97 16.16 -2.24
C ALA A 13 6.30 14.84 -2.96
N LYS A 14 7.59 14.48 -3.06
CA LYS A 14 8.01 13.19 -3.63
C LYS A 14 7.51 11.99 -2.83
N LEU A 15 7.52 12.09 -1.50
CA LEU A 15 6.98 11.04 -0.64
C LEU A 15 5.45 10.93 -0.77
N GLU A 16 4.75 12.06 -0.95
CA GLU A 16 3.30 12.08 -1.18
C GLU A 16 2.94 11.45 -2.54
N GLU A 17 3.71 11.73 -3.59
CA GLU A 17 3.55 11.07 -4.90
C GLU A 17 3.79 9.56 -4.80
N MET A 18 4.87 9.14 -4.15
CA MET A 18 5.15 7.72 -3.91
C MET A 18 4.05 7.04 -3.06
N LEU A 19 3.47 7.76 -2.09
CA LEU A 19 2.36 7.26 -1.29
C LEU A 19 1.13 6.98 -2.17
N LEU A 20 0.80 7.89 -3.09
CA LEU A 20 -0.31 7.70 -4.03
C LEU A 20 -0.10 6.45 -4.90
N GLU A 21 1.11 6.25 -5.43
CA GLU A 21 1.42 5.05 -6.21
C GLU A 21 1.27 3.76 -5.39
N LEU A 22 1.76 3.75 -4.15
CA LEU A 22 1.66 2.60 -3.26
C LEU A 22 0.20 2.28 -2.91
N VAL A 23 -0.61 3.30 -2.67
CA VAL A 23 -2.05 3.15 -2.42
C VAL A 23 -2.75 2.58 -3.65
N SER A 24 -2.47 3.10 -4.86
CA SER A 24 -3.03 2.56 -6.10
C SER A 24 -2.70 1.08 -6.28
N LYS A 25 -1.42 0.70 -6.08
CA LYS A 25 -0.99 -0.71 -6.14
C LYS A 25 -1.70 -1.58 -5.10
N LYS A 26 -1.92 -1.06 -3.89
CA LYS A 26 -2.66 -1.78 -2.84
C LYS A 26 -4.11 -2.02 -3.25
N GLU A 27 -4.77 -1.03 -3.85
CA GLU A 27 -6.14 -1.15 -4.35
C GLU A 27 -6.25 -2.14 -5.51
N GLU A 28 -5.27 -2.17 -6.42
CA GLU A 28 -5.19 -3.18 -7.48
C GLU A 28 -5.11 -4.60 -6.92
N GLN A 29 -4.28 -4.82 -5.89
CA GLN A 29 -4.20 -6.12 -5.22
C GLN A 29 -5.50 -6.48 -4.50
N GLN A 30 -6.20 -5.49 -3.92
CA GLN A 30 -7.50 -5.73 -3.31
C GLN A 30 -8.54 -6.16 -4.35
N LYS A 31 -8.62 -5.47 -5.50
CA LYS A 31 -9.50 -5.87 -6.61
C LYS A 31 -9.21 -7.29 -7.09
N ARG A 32 -7.92 -7.64 -7.20
CA ARG A 32 -7.52 -9.01 -7.57
C ARG A 32 -8.01 -10.04 -6.55
N LEU A 33 -7.91 -9.76 -5.25
CA LEU A 33 -8.45 -10.63 -4.21
C LEU A 33 -9.98 -10.74 -4.29
N ASP A 34 -10.66 -9.63 -4.53
CA ASP A 34 -12.12 -9.57 -4.66
C ASP A 34 -12.62 -10.37 -5.87
N GLU A 35 -11.79 -10.56 -6.90
CA GLU A 35 -12.08 -11.45 -8.02
C GLU A 35 -11.74 -12.92 -7.75
N LEU A 36 -10.61 -13.19 -7.09
CA LEU A 36 -10.11 -14.55 -6.90
C LEU A 36 -10.89 -15.33 -5.84
N ILE A 37 -11.34 -14.66 -4.77
CA ILE A 37 -12.08 -15.31 -3.68
C ILE A 37 -13.41 -15.90 -4.18
N PRO A 38 -14.29 -15.16 -4.88
CA PRO A 38 -15.52 -15.73 -5.43
C PRO A 38 -15.26 -16.86 -6.42
N LYS A 39 -14.26 -16.72 -7.31
CA LYS A 39 -13.85 -17.78 -8.25
C LYS A 39 -13.44 -19.06 -7.52
N LYS A 40 -12.69 -18.94 -6.42
CA LYS A 40 -12.32 -20.07 -5.58
C LYS A 40 -13.55 -20.74 -4.95
N ASP A 41 -14.49 -19.95 -4.44
CA ASP A 41 -15.71 -20.47 -3.81
C ASP A 41 -16.61 -21.20 -4.83
N GLU A 42 -16.73 -20.66 -6.05
CA GLU A 42 -17.46 -21.30 -7.14
C GLU A 42 -16.83 -22.63 -7.57
N LEU A 43 -15.49 -22.67 -7.70
CA LEU A 43 -14.78 -23.91 -7.98
C LEU A 43 -14.94 -24.92 -6.84
N TYR A 44 -14.92 -24.47 -5.59
CA TYR A 44 -15.10 -25.35 -4.44
C TYR A 44 -16.50 -25.97 -4.41
N LYS A 45 -17.55 -25.19 -4.70
CA LYS A 45 -18.92 -25.70 -4.87
C LYS A 45 -18.98 -26.76 -5.98
N SER A 46 -18.39 -26.44 -7.13
CA SER A 46 -18.34 -27.36 -8.27
C SER A 46 -17.63 -28.66 -7.91
N TRP A 47 -16.45 -28.58 -7.29
CA TRP A 47 -15.69 -29.73 -6.80
C TRP A 47 -16.52 -30.60 -5.85
N SER A 48 -17.17 -29.99 -4.86
CA SER A 48 -17.97 -30.71 -3.84
C SER A 48 -19.18 -31.45 -4.40
N SER A 49 -19.69 -31.02 -5.56
CA SER A 49 -20.84 -31.61 -6.24
C SER A 49 -20.47 -32.60 -7.35
N THR A 50 -19.19 -32.65 -7.74
CA THR A 50 -18.72 -33.45 -8.86
C THR A 50 -18.59 -34.91 -8.45
N ARG A 51 -19.24 -35.81 -9.21
CA ARG A 51 -19.12 -37.28 -9.03
C ARG A 51 -18.10 -37.91 -9.97
N ASP A 52 -17.66 -37.18 -10.98
CA ASP A 52 -16.61 -37.60 -11.92
C ASP A 52 -15.23 -37.35 -11.29
N LEU A 53 -14.48 -38.41 -11.05
CA LEU A 53 -13.16 -38.34 -10.43
C LEU A 53 -12.16 -37.52 -11.26
N GLN A 54 -12.18 -37.65 -12.59
CA GLN A 54 -11.24 -36.93 -13.45
C GLN A 54 -11.53 -35.43 -13.43
N GLU A 55 -12.80 -35.05 -13.48
CA GLU A 55 -13.18 -33.64 -13.40
C GLU A 55 -12.92 -33.08 -11.98
N ALA A 56 -13.16 -33.86 -10.93
CA ALA A 56 -12.82 -33.45 -9.56
C ALA A 56 -11.32 -33.16 -9.41
N THR A 57 -10.43 -34.01 -9.95
CA THR A 57 -8.98 -33.76 -9.95
C THR A 57 -8.60 -32.48 -10.73
N ARG A 58 -9.24 -32.23 -11.88
CA ARG A 58 -8.99 -30.99 -12.64
C ARG A 58 -9.41 -29.75 -11.86
N ILE A 59 -10.56 -29.79 -11.18
CA ILE A 59 -11.03 -28.68 -10.35
C ILE A 59 -10.09 -28.47 -9.15
N GLU A 60 -9.60 -29.55 -8.52
CA GLU A 60 -8.64 -29.49 -7.40
C GLU A 60 -7.32 -28.81 -7.80
N MET A 61 -6.79 -29.11 -9.00
CA MET A 61 -5.63 -28.42 -9.54
C MET A 61 -5.87 -26.91 -9.69
N ARG A 62 -7.05 -26.51 -10.19
CA ARG A 62 -7.43 -25.10 -10.32
C ARG A 62 -7.60 -24.42 -8.96
N LEU A 63 -8.22 -25.09 -7.99
CA LEU A 63 -8.33 -24.61 -6.61
C LEU A 63 -6.97 -24.37 -5.98
N THR A 64 -6.01 -25.27 -6.22
CA THR A 64 -4.63 -25.11 -5.75
C THR A 64 -3.96 -23.90 -6.39
N ALA A 65 -4.11 -23.71 -7.71
CA ALA A 65 -3.55 -22.55 -8.42
C ALA A 65 -4.13 -21.23 -7.88
N ILE A 66 -5.46 -21.12 -7.80
CA ILE A 66 -6.11 -19.92 -7.27
C ILE A 66 -5.74 -19.66 -5.81
N SER A 67 -5.64 -20.71 -4.99
CA SER A 67 -5.22 -20.54 -3.59
C SER A 67 -3.80 -19.97 -3.47
N ARG A 68 -2.87 -20.40 -4.34
CA ARG A 68 -1.50 -19.82 -4.39
C ARG A 68 -1.53 -18.36 -4.82
N GLU A 69 -2.35 -18.01 -5.81
CA GLU A 69 -2.50 -16.62 -6.26
C GLU A 69 -3.08 -15.72 -5.15
N ILE A 70 -4.10 -16.20 -4.42
CA ILE A 70 -4.66 -15.48 -3.28
C ILE A 70 -3.59 -15.23 -2.22
N SER A 71 -2.80 -16.26 -1.85
CA SER A 71 -1.73 -16.10 -0.87
C SER A 71 -0.69 -15.08 -1.32
N SER A 72 -0.25 -15.14 -2.59
CA SER A 72 0.69 -14.18 -3.16
C SER A 72 0.16 -12.74 -3.10
N ALA A 73 -1.09 -12.53 -3.53
CA ALA A 73 -1.73 -11.21 -3.51
C ALA A 73 -1.90 -10.68 -2.07
N GLN A 74 -2.20 -11.54 -1.10
CA GLN A 74 -2.27 -11.17 0.32
C GLN A 74 -0.90 -10.76 0.88
N GLU A 75 0.17 -11.50 0.57
CA GLU A 75 1.53 -11.16 0.98
C GLU A 75 2.00 -9.84 0.37
N GLU A 76 1.77 -9.64 -0.93
CA GLU A 76 2.06 -8.39 -1.63
C GLU A 76 1.31 -7.22 -1.00
N ARG A 77 0.00 -7.39 -0.74
CA ARG A 77 -0.81 -6.36 -0.07
C ARG A 77 -0.26 -6.02 1.32
N LYS A 78 0.12 -7.01 2.13
CA LYS A 78 0.71 -6.78 3.45
C LYS A 78 2.04 -6.03 3.36
N SER A 79 2.88 -6.38 2.39
CA SER A 79 4.12 -5.65 2.11
C SER A 79 3.87 -4.19 1.74
N LEU A 80 2.87 -3.94 0.88
CA LEU A 80 2.45 -2.59 0.51
C LEU A 80 1.92 -1.80 1.72
N GLU A 81 1.13 -2.41 2.60
CA GLU A 81 0.65 -1.77 3.83
C GLU A 81 1.79 -1.33 4.75
N MET A 82 2.83 -2.16 4.93
CA MET A 82 4.01 -1.80 5.72
C MET A 82 4.78 -0.63 5.08
N LYS A 83 4.94 -0.65 3.74
CA LYS A 83 5.60 0.44 3.01
C LYS A 83 4.82 1.75 3.14
N ILE A 84 3.51 1.72 2.94
CA ILE A 84 2.60 2.86 3.11
C ILE A 84 2.77 3.47 4.50
N ALA A 85 2.69 2.66 5.56
CA ALA A 85 2.86 3.13 6.93
C ALA A 85 4.22 3.82 7.16
N GLY A 86 5.30 3.25 6.62
CA GLY A 86 6.64 3.85 6.70
C GLY A 86 6.75 5.19 5.99
N VAL A 87 6.12 5.32 4.81
CA VAL A 87 6.08 6.56 4.05
C VAL A 87 5.24 7.63 4.75
N GLU A 88 4.07 7.28 5.28
CA GLU A 88 3.23 8.19 6.07
C GLU A 88 3.95 8.75 7.30
N LEU A 89 4.70 7.90 8.02
CA LEU A 89 5.52 8.34 9.16
C LEU A 89 6.61 9.32 8.71
N SER A 90 7.23 9.06 7.55
CA SER A 90 8.26 9.92 6.97
C SER A 90 7.69 11.30 6.57
N ILE A 91 6.51 11.32 5.94
CA ILE A 91 5.77 12.55 5.60
C ILE A 91 5.43 13.35 6.86
N LYS A 92 4.91 12.70 7.91
CA LYS A 92 4.59 13.36 9.19
C LYS A 92 5.84 13.98 9.84
N SER A 93 6.97 13.27 9.81
CA SER A 93 8.25 13.76 10.32
C SER A 93 8.75 14.99 9.54
N LEU A 94 8.69 14.95 8.20
CA LEU A 94 9.05 16.09 7.35
C LEU A 94 8.12 17.28 7.58
N ALA A 95 6.81 17.06 7.69
CA ALA A 95 5.84 18.12 7.97
C ALA A 95 6.16 18.85 9.29
N LYS A 96 6.51 18.10 10.35
CA LYS A 96 6.94 18.67 11.62
C LYS A 96 8.23 19.48 11.48
N LYS A 97 9.25 18.96 10.79
CA LYS A 97 10.51 19.68 10.54
C LYS A 97 10.31 20.99 9.77
N ILE A 98 9.44 20.99 8.77
CA ILE A 98 9.08 22.19 8.01
C ILE A 98 8.43 23.21 8.95
N GLN A 99 7.42 22.79 9.73
CA GLN A 99 6.72 23.66 10.66
C GLN A 99 7.68 24.28 11.70
N ASP A 100 8.59 23.49 12.27
CA ASP A 100 9.56 23.97 13.25
C ASP A 100 10.49 25.02 12.64
N LYS A 101 10.97 24.80 11.41
CA LYS A 101 11.81 25.78 10.68
C LYS A 101 11.05 27.06 10.35
N GLU A 102 9.81 26.96 9.89
CA GLU A 102 8.97 28.13 9.62
C GLU A 102 8.70 28.94 10.89
N ASN A 103 8.44 28.27 12.02
CA ASN A 103 8.27 28.93 13.32
C ASN A 103 9.55 29.67 13.76
N LEU A 104 10.72 29.05 13.58
CA LEU A 104 12.01 29.68 13.89
C LEU A 104 12.27 30.92 13.03
N GLN A 105 11.96 30.88 11.74
CA GLN A 105 12.08 32.06 10.86
C GLN A 105 11.16 33.19 11.32
N ARG A 106 9.89 32.89 11.65
CA ARG A 106 8.93 33.89 12.18
C ARG A 106 9.35 34.47 13.52
N ALA A 107 9.97 33.67 14.39
CA ALA A 107 10.46 34.13 15.68
C ALA A 107 11.64 35.11 15.52
N LYS A 108 12.60 34.80 14.63
CA LYS A 108 13.72 35.70 14.32
C LYS A 108 13.25 37.03 13.76
N TRP A 109 12.33 37.00 12.80
CA TRP A 109 11.78 38.22 12.20
C TRP A 109 11.10 39.15 13.23
N ARG A 110 10.42 38.59 14.24
CA ARG A 110 9.82 39.38 15.32
C ARG A 110 10.83 40.04 16.26
N VAL A 111 12.00 39.43 16.45
CA VAL A 111 13.09 40.00 17.28
C VAL A 111 13.83 41.11 16.54
N GLU A 112 13.89 41.06 15.21
CA GLU A 112 14.55 42.09 14.39
C GLU A 112 13.69 43.35 14.16
N GLN A 113 12.38 43.27 14.41
CA GLN A 113 11.41 44.35 14.19
C GLN A 113 10.96 45.05 15.49
N GLY A 114 11.37 44.55 16.66
CA GLY A 114 11.05 45.11 17.97
C GLY A 114 12.29 45.68 18.65
#